data_AF-A0A453C3W3-F1
#
_entry.id   AF-A0A453C3W3-F1
#
_cell.length_a   1.000
_cell.length_b   1.000
_cell.length_c   1.000
_cell.angle_alpha   90.00
_cell.angle_beta   90.00
_cell.angle_gamma   90.00
#
_symmetry.space_group_name_H-M   'P 1'
#
loop_
_entity.id
_entity.type
_entity.pdbx_description
1 polymer ?
#
loop_
_entity_poly.entity_id
_entity_poly.type
_entity_poly.pdbx_seq_one_letter_code
_entity_poly.pdbx_strand_id
1 'polypeptide(L)'
;MRGLTRAGKRASEMAFNAGGGTINWFPGHMAAASRAIRDRLKLADLVIEVRDARIPLSSANEDLQPVLAAKRRILALNKKDLANPNIMNMWVDHFQSCKQDCISLNAHSSNSINQLLGLVELKLREAILKEPTLLVMVVGVPNVGKSALINSIHRIANSRFPVNDKIKRATVGPLPGVTQDIAGYKAKSKGYAGARQYQPNQRGGGPNSGRGGA
;
A
#
# COMPACT_ATOMS: atom_id res chain seq x y z
N MET A 1 -66.50 9.26 -1.23
CA MET A 1 -66.05 8.35 -0.14
C MET A 1 -65.49 7.09 -0.80
N ARG A 2 -64.17 6.87 -0.77
CA ARG A 2 -63.46 5.89 0.09
C ARG A 2 -64.03 4.47 -0.08
N GLY A 3 -63.31 3.41 -0.45
CA GLY A 3 -61.88 3.12 -0.57
C GLY A 3 -61.68 1.60 -0.49
N LEU A 4 -60.42 1.15 -0.66
CA LEU A 4 -59.88 -0.20 -0.38
C LEU A 4 -60.17 -1.34 -1.37
N THR A 5 -59.21 -2.17 -1.80
CA THR A 5 -57.75 -2.03 -1.98
C THR A 5 -57.26 -3.25 -2.73
N ARG A 6 -56.23 -3.02 -3.53
CA ARG A 6 -55.51 -3.92 -4.43
C ARG A 6 -54.62 -4.92 -3.64
N ALA A 7 -55.22 -5.72 -2.74
CA ALA A 7 -54.49 -6.50 -1.73
C ALA A 7 -54.38 -8.02 -2.01
N GLY A 8 -54.88 -8.53 -3.14
CA GLY A 8 -54.90 -9.98 -3.44
C GLY A 8 -53.81 -10.51 -4.37
N LYS A 9 -52.95 -9.66 -4.93
CA LYS A 9 -51.99 -10.04 -6.00
C LYS A 9 -50.53 -9.66 -5.71
N ARG A 10 -50.14 -9.61 -4.43
CA ARG A 10 -48.75 -9.31 -4.00
C ARG A 10 -48.18 -10.31 -2.99
N ALA A 11 -48.77 -11.50 -2.86
CA ALA A 11 -48.29 -12.53 -1.94
C ALA A 11 -47.33 -13.54 -2.61
N SER A 12 -47.22 -13.57 -3.94
CA SER A 12 -46.34 -14.48 -4.69
C SER A 12 -45.04 -13.85 -5.19
N GLU A 13 -44.79 -12.58 -4.87
CA GLU A 13 -43.55 -11.85 -5.23
C GLU A 13 -42.77 -11.47 -3.96
N MET A 14 -42.89 -12.31 -2.93
CA MET A 14 -41.95 -12.36 -1.81
C MET A 14 -41.16 -13.67 -1.92
N ALA A 15 -40.57 -13.89 -3.09
CA ALA A 15 -39.39 -14.74 -3.14
C ALA A 15 -38.34 -14.04 -2.28
N PHE A 16 -37.92 -14.70 -1.19
CA PHE A 16 -36.65 -14.40 -0.55
C PHE A 16 -35.64 -14.19 -1.68
N ASN A 17 -35.09 -12.98 -1.81
CA ASN A 17 -34.00 -12.72 -2.73
C ASN A 17 -32.82 -13.59 -2.28
N ALA A 18 -32.76 -14.82 -2.77
CA ALA A 18 -31.62 -15.73 -2.69
C ALA A 18 -30.43 -15.23 -3.54
N GLY A 19 -30.54 -14.02 -4.10
CA GLY A 19 -29.48 -13.26 -4.74
C GLY A 19 -29.21 -11.96 -4.00
N GLY A 20 -29.02 -12.03 -2.68
CA GLY A 20 -28.48 -10.90 -1.92
C GLY A 20 -27.15 -10.49 -2.54
N GLY A 21 -27.12 -9.38 -3.27
CA GLY A 21 -25.89 -8.87 -3.87
C GLY A 21 -24.79 -8.74 -2.83
N THR A 22 -23.53 -8.85 -3.25
CA THR A 22 -22.34 -8.78 -2.39
C THR A 22 -22.50 -7.67 -1.34
N ILE A 23 -22.70 -8.07 -0.08
CA ILE A 23 -22.86 -7.15 1.04
C ILE A 23 -21.53 -6.43 1.21
N ASN A 24 -21.50 -5.17 0.81
CA ASN A 24 -20.33 -4.33 1.00
C ASN A 24 -20.35 -3.82 2.44
N TRP A 25 -19.69 -4.55 3.34
CA TRP A 25 -19.57 -4.25 4.77
C TRP A 25 -18.79 -2.97 5.10
N PHE A 26 -18.33 -2.26 4.08
CA PHE A 26 -17.54 -1.06 4.24
C PHE A 26 -18.30 0.19 3.74
N PRO A 27 -18.14 1.36 4.40
CA PRO A 27 -18.71 2.62 3.92
C PRO A 27 -18.36 2.87 2.45
N GLY A 28 -19.16 3.64 1.70
CA GLY A 28 -18.92 3.90 0.26
C GLY A 28 -17.48 4.34 -0.08
N HIS A 29 -16.80 5.05 0.83
CA HIS A 29 -15.39 5.43 0.72
C HIS A 29 -14.42 4.24 0.63
N MET A 30 -14.71 3.11 1.27
CA MET A 30 -13.86 1.92 1.23
C MET A 30 -14.04 1.12 -0.06
N ALA A 31 -15.23 1.10 -0.65
CA ALA A 31 -15.41 0.54 -1.99
C ALA A 31 -14.63 1.35 -3.03
N ALA A 32 -14.64 2.69 -2.90
CA ALA A 32 -13.79 3.57 -3.70
C ALA A 32 -12.30 3.28 -3.46
N ALA A 33 -11.89 3.07 -2.20
CA ALA A 33 -10.52 2.72 -1.84
C ALA A 33 -10.09 1.36 -2.44
N SER A 34 -10.94 0.33 -2.38
CA SER A 34 -10.66 -0.98 -2.98
C SER A 34 -10.51 -0.89 -4.50
N ARG A 35 -11.34 -0.09 -5.18
CA ARG A 35 -11.19 0.19 -6.63
C ARG A 35 -9.87 0.91 -6.92
N ALA A 36 -9.58 1.99 -6.18
CA ALA A 36 -8.33 2.74 -6.33
C ALA A 36 -7.08 1.87 -6.07
N ILE A 37 -7.16 0.95 -5.09
CA ILE A 37 -6.11 -0.03 -4.82
C ILE A 37 -5.92 -0.95 -6.01
N ARG A 38 -7.01 -1.51 -6.58
CA ARG A 38 -6.94 -2.40 -7.75
C ARG A 38 -6.31 -1.72 -8.97
N ASP A 39 -6.62 -0.46 -9.22
CA ASP A 39 -6.02 0.27 -10.34
C ASP A 39 -4.54 0.56 -10.13
N ARG A 40 -4.14 0.94 -8.91
CA ARG A 40 -2.71 1.17 -8.59
C ARG A 40 -1.91 -0.13 -8.53
N LEU A 41 -2.53 -1.25 -8.16
CA LEU A 41 -1.90 -2.58 -8.20
C LEU A 41 -1.44 -2.95 -9.61
N LYS A 42 -2.11 -2.46 -10.66
CA LYS A 42 -1.67 -2.68 -12.05
C LYS A 42 -0.29 -2.08 -12.31
N LEU A 43 -0.03 -0.89 -11.76
CA LEU A 43 1.22 -0.14 -11.90
C LEU A 43 2.34 -0.62 -10.96
N ALA A 44 2.02 -1.41 -9.94
CA ALA A 44 3.01 -1.89 -8.98
C ALA A 44 3.84 -3.05 -9.56
N ASP A 45 5.16 -2.95 -9.37
CA ASP A 45 6.14 -3.98 -9.74
C ASP A 45 6.21 -5.10 -8.69
N LEU A 46 6.01 -4.73 -7.42
CA LEU A 46 5.96 -5.67 -6.31
C LEU A 46 4.97 -5.19 -5.24
N VAL A 47 4.31 -6.15 -4.61
CA VAL A 47 3.33 -5.91 -3.55
C VAL A 47 3.80 -6.52 -2.24
N ILE A 48 3.75 -5.73 -1.17
CA ILE A 48 3.95 -6.20 0.21
C ILE A 48 2.56 -6.30 0.83
N GLU A 49 2.08 -7.54 0.99
CA GLU A 49 0.84 -7.83 1.68
C GLU A 49 1.10 -7.93 3.18
N VAL A 50 0.64 -6.94 3.94
CA VAL A 50 0.81 -6.90 5.39
C VAL A 50 -0.38 -7.59 6.06
N ARG A 51 -0.08 -8.55 6.94
CA ARG A 51 -1.05 -9.28 7.76
C ARG A 51 -0.66 -9.21 9.23
N ASP A 52 -1.62 -9.44 10.13
CA ASP A 52 -1.35 -9.53 11.56
C ASP A 52 -0.87 -10.96 11.89
N ALA A 53 0.32 -11.08 12.48
CA ALA A 53 0.98 -12.35 12.77
C ALA A 53 0.17 -13.27 13.71
N ARG A 54 -0.74 -12.70 14.51
CA ARG A 54 -1.60 -13.47 15.42
C ARG A 54 -2.73 -14.20 14.68
N ILE A 55 -3.19 -13.62 13.57
CA ILE A 55 -4.33 -14.11 12.78
C ILE A 55 -4.03 -14.00 11.27
N PRO A 56 -3.00 -14.70 10.77
CA PRO A 56 -2.47 -14.47 9.42
C PRO A 56 -3.42 -14.93 8.30
N LEU A 57 -4.35 -15.86 8.57
CA LEU A 57 -5.40 -16.21 7.61
C LEU A 57 -6.55 -15.19 7.65
N SER A 58 -7.06 -14.86 8.83
CA SER A 58 -8.21 -13.96 8.98
C SER A 58 -7.92 -12.51 8.65
N SER A 59 -6.66 -12.07 8.75
CA SER A 59 -6.24 -10.71 8.35
C SER A 59 -5.92 -10.58 6.86
N ALA A 60 -6.18 -11.62 6.06
CA ALA A 60 -6.15 -11.54 4.61
C ALA A 60 -7.28 -10.66 4.07
N ASN A 61 -7.02 -9.93 3.00
CA ASN A 61 -8.08 -9.27 2.25
C ASN A 61 -8.50 -10.18 1.09
N GLU A 62 -9.65 -10.86 1.23
CA GLU A 62 -10.21 -11.79 0.25
C GLU A 62 -10.48 -11.12 -1.10
N ASP A 63 -11.03 -9.90 -1.10
CA ASP A 63 -11.34 -9.14 -2.32
C ASP A 63 -10.11 -8.84 -3.18
N LEU A 64 -8.93 -8.76 -2.57
CA LEU A 64 -7.69 -8.47 -3.29
C LEU A 64 -6.92 -9.73 -3.68
N GLN A 65 -7.22 -10.90 -3.10
CA GLN A 65 -6.46 -12.13 -3.37
C GLN A 65 -6.35 -12.49 -4.86
N PRO A 66 -7.41 -12.39 -5.69
CA PRO A 66 -7.32 -12.71 -7.11
C PRO A 66 -6.29 -11.84 -7.85
N VAL A 67 -6.21 -10.55 -7.49
CA VAL A 67 -5.29 -9.59 -8.11
C VAL A 67 -3.87 -9.78 -7.58
N LEU A 68 -3.73 -10.06 -6.28
CA LEU A 68 -2.43 -10.28 -5.64
C LEU A 68 -1.76 -11.57 -6.08
N ALA A 69 -2.53 -12.62 -6.37
CA ALA A 69 -2.01 -13.90 -6.84
C ALA A 69 -1.27 -13.79 -8.19
N ALA A 70 -1.67 -12.85 -9.05
CA ALA A 70 -1.05 -12.61 -10.36
C ALA A 70 0.21 -11.74 -10.29
N LYS A 71 0.55 -11.18 -9.13
CA LYS A 71 1.64 -10.20 -8.96
C LYS A 71 2.79 -10.78 -8.14
N ARG A 72 4.00 -10.22 -8.33
CA ARG A 72 5.14 -10.49 -7.44
C ARG A 72 4.77 -9.97 -6.05
N ARG A 73 4.58 -10.88 -5.09
CA ARG A 73 4.17 -10.52 -3.72
C ARG A 73 5.12 -11.04 -2.65
N ILE A 74 5.17 -10.32 -1.53
CA ILE A 74 5.79 -10.75 -0.28
C ILE A 74 4.73 -10.63 0.80
N LEU A 75 4.51 -11.71 1.56
CA LEU A 75 3.63 -11.73 2.71
C LEU A 75 4.41 -11.31 3.96
N ALA A 76 4.03 -10.18 4.55
CA ALA A 76 4.64 -9.63 5.75
C ALA A 76 3.73 -9.84 6.97
N LEU A 77 4.08 -10.82 7.81
CA LEU A 77 3.39 -11.07 9.08
C LEU A 77 3.91 -10.09 10.13
N ASN A 78 3.20 -8.97 10.30
CA ASN A 78 3.56 -7.90 11.22
C ASN A 78 3.07 -8.17 12.65
N LYS A 79 3.65 -7.46 13.62
CA LYS A 79 3.39 -7.63 15.07
C LYS A 79 3.84 -8.99 15.60
N LYS A 80 4.96 -9.51 15.10
CA LYS A 80 5.51 -10.81 15.54
C LYS A 80 5.77 -10.87 17.06
N ASP A 81 6.02 -9.72 17.68
CA ASP A 81 6.19 -9.54 19.13
C ASP A 81 4.92 -9.84 19.94
N LEU A 82 3.75 -9.75 19.31
CA LEU A 82 2.46 -10.06 19.94
C LEU A 82 1.98 -11.48 19.61
N ALA A 83 2.68 -12.21 18.75
CA ALA A 83 2.34 -13.55 18.34
C ALA A 83 3.11 -14.59 19.15
N ASN A 84 2.53 -15.77 19.32
CA ASN A 84 3.23 -16.87 20.00
C ASN A 84 4.39 -17.37 19.11
N PRO A 85 5.65 -17.36 19.59
CA PRO A 85 6.80 -17.73 18.78
C PRO A 85 6.75 -19.19 18.29
N ASN A 86 6.11 -20.09 19.04
CA ASN A 86 6.01 -21.50 18.67
C ASN A 86 5.15 -21.71 17.41
N ILE A 87 4.08 -20.94 17.25
CA ILE A 87 3.20 -21.03 16.07
C ILE A 87 3.73 -20.22 14.88
N MET A 88 4.64 -19.27 15.11
CA MET A 88 5.17 -18.43 14.04
C MET A 88 5.92 -19.22 12.99
N ASN A 89 6.72 -20.20 13.41
CA ASN A 89 7.44 -21.08 12.49
C ASN A 89 6.45 -21.90 11.66
N MET A 90 5.40 -22.46 12.29
CA MET A 90 4.35 -23.19 11.59
C MET A 90 3.66 -22.33 10.52
N TRP A 91 3.39 -21.05 10.81
CA TRP A 91 2.80 -20.14 9.83
C TRP A 91 3.74 -19.84 8.66
N VAL A 92 5.02 -19.59 8.94
CA VAL A 92 6.02 -19.35 7.89
C VAL A 92 6.14 -20.58 7.00
N ASP A 93 6.25 -21.77 7.58
CA ASP A 93 6.34 -23.04 6.86
C ASP A 93 5.09 -23.31 6.02
N HIS A 94 3.90 -23.03 6.58
CA HIS A 94 2.64 -23.15 5.87
C HIS A 94 2.63 -22.29 4.59
N PHE A 95 2.96 -20.99 4.70
CA PHE A 95 2.95 -20.12 3.52
C PHE A 95 4.05 -20.47 2.51
N GLN A 96 5.22 -20.90 2.98
CA GLN A 96 6.29 -21.41 2.10
C GLN A 96 5.85 -22.65 1.34
N SER A 97 5.14 -23.59 2.00
CA SER A 97 4.56 -24.77 1.34
C SER A 97 3.54 -24.40 0.26
N CYS A 98 2.84 -23.27 0.44
CA CYS A 98 1.94 -22.69 -0.55
C CYS A 98 2.65 -21.84 -1.63
N LYS A 99 3.99 -21.89 -1.71
CA LYS A 99 4.83 -21.10 -2.62
C LYS A 99 4.63 -19.58 -2.46
N GLN A 100 4.38 -19.13 -1.24
CA GLN A 100 4.26 -17.72 -0.89
C GLN A 100 5.47 -17.31 -0.06
N ASP A 101 6.22 -16.32 -0.55
CA ASP A 101 7.33 -15.74 0.21
C ASP A 101 6.80 -14.99 1.43
N CYS A 102 7.04 -15.56 2.60
CA CYS A 102 6.54 -15.07 3.87
C CYS A 102 7.68 -14.65 4.79
N ILE A 103 7.54 -13.48 5.42
CA ILE A 103 8.46 -12.96 6.42
C ILE A 103 7.71 -12.47 7.65
N SER A 104 8.15 -12.91 8.82
CA SER A 104 7.68 -12.38 10.11
C SER A 104 8.47 -11.15 10.50
N LEU A 105 7.80 -10.04 10.82
CA LEU A 105 8.46 -8.80 11.20
C LEU A 105 7.76 -8.06 12.34
N ASN A 106 8.51 -7.19 13.00
CA ASN A 106 7.95 -6.12 13.81
C ASN A 106 8.22 -4.80 13.08
N ALA A 107 7.18 -4.08 12.69
CA ALA A 107 7.28 -2.81 11.97
C ALA A 107 8.11 -1.75 12.70
N HIS A 108 8.28 -1.84 14.02
CA HIS A 108 9.09 -0.93 14.83
C HIS A 108 10.57 -1.33 14.88
N SER A 109 10.91 -2.60 14.58
CA SER A 109 12.27 -3.14 14.62
C SER A 109 13.03 -2.85 13.32
N SER A 110 14.10 -2.05 13.39
CA SER A 110 14.95 -1.74 12.24
C SER A 110 15.55 -2.99 11.57
N ASN A 111 15.95 -3.98 12.36
CA ASN A 111 16.48 -5.25 11.85
C ASN A 111 15.45 -5.98 10.98
N SER A 112 14.20 -6.08 11.46
CA SER A 112 13.12 -6.76 10.72
C SER A 112 12.81 -6.02 9.41
N ILE A 113 12.88 -4.68 9.41
CA ILE A 113 12.69 -3.89 8.18
C ILE A 113 13.85 -4.08 7.21
N ASN A 114 15.10 -4.13 7.68
CA ASN A 114 16.25 -4.37 6.82
C ASN A 114 16.18 -5.75 6.14
N GLN A 115 15.72 -6.79 6.86
CA GLN A 115 15.46 -8.11 6.30
C GLN A 115 14.39 -8.07 5.19
N LEU A 116 13.28 -7.36 5.43
CA LEU A 116 12.24 -7.15 4.42
C LEU A 116 12.79 -6.42 3.18
N LEU A 117 13.56 -5.35 3.37
CA LEU A 117 14.15 -4.59 2.27
C LEU A 117 15.14 -5.43 1.46
N GLY A 118 15.95 -6.28 2.12
CA GLY A 118 16.83 -7.23 1.44
C GLY A 118 16.05 -8.20 0.56
N LEU A 119 14.95 -8.76 1.06
CA LEU A 119 14.09 -9.66 0.29
C LEU A 119 13.44 -8.95 -0.92
N VAL A 120 12.99 -7.70 -0.73
CA VAL A 120 12.46 -6.86 -1.82
C VAL A 120 13.53 -6.61 -2.88
N GLU A 121 14.76 -6.25 -2.49
CA GLU A 121 15.87 -6.03 -3.41
C GLU A 121 16.22 -7.30 -4.19
N LEU A 122 16.22 -8.47 -3.55
CA LEU A 122 16.44 -9.75 -4.21
C LEU A 122 15.36 -10.03 -5.26
N LYS A 123 14.07 -9.87 -4.91
CA LYS A 123 12.95 -10.10 -5.84
C LYS A 123 12.89 -9.12 -7.00
N LEU A 124 13.39 -7.91 -6.80
CA LEU A 124 13.39 -6.85 -7.81
C LEU A 124 14.73 -6.73 -8.54
N ARG A 125 15.73 -7.56 -8.26
CA ARG A 125 17.09 -7.43 -8.81
C ARG A 125 17.11 -7.26 -10.32
N GLU A 126 16.35 -8.06 -11.05
CA GLU A 126 16.26 -7.97 -12.51
C GLU A 126 15.56 -6.69 -13.00
N ALA A 127 14.50 -6.28 -12.30
CA ALA A 127 13.73 -5.09 -12.64
C ALA A 127 14.54 -3.81 -12.37
N ILE A 128 15.35 -3.81 -11.30
CA ILE A 128 16.24 -2.69 -10.93
C ILE A 128 17.29 -2.41 -12.04
N LEU A 129 17.65 -3.43 -12.81
CA LEU A 129 18.61 -3.29 -13.91
C LEU A 129 17.97 -2.68 -15.16
N LYS A 130 16.68 -2.92 -15.38
CA LYS A 130 15.95 -2.50 -16.59
C LYS A 130 15.28 -1.13 -16.44
N GLU A 131 14.66 -0.89 -15.28
CA GLU A 131 13.84 0.29 -15.05
C GLU A 131 14.52 1.29 -14.09
N PRO A 132 14.42 2.61 -14.36
CA PRO A 132 15.00 3.64 -13.51
C PRO A 132 14.25 3.81 -12.18
N THR A 133 12.97 3.47 -12.17
CA THR A 133 12.07 3.63 -11.02
C THR A 133 11.19 2.41 -10.89
N LEU A 134 11.13 1.84 -9.67
CA LEU A 134 10.24 0.74 -9.35
C LEU A 134 9.23 1.17 -8.30
N LEU A 135 7.99 0.72 -8.46
CA LEU A 135 6.89 0.98 -7.56
C LEU A 135 6.60 -0.25 -6.71
N VAL A 136 6.80 -0.11 -5.40
CA VAL A 136 6.41 -1.11 -4.41
C VAL A 136 5.17 -0.63 -3.68
N MET A 137 4.12 -1.45 -3.67
CA MET A 137 2.86 -1.13 -3.01
C MET A 137 2.70 -1.93 -1.72
N VAL A 138 2.30 -1.25 -0.64
CA VAL A 138 1.99 -1.89 0.65
C VAL A 138 0.47 -1.98 0.80
N VAL A 139 -0.06 -3.19 0.97
CA VAL A 139 -1.51 -3.46 1.06
C VAL A 139 -1.85 -4.30 2.28
N GLY A 140 -3.12 -4.31 2.68
CA GLY A 140 -3.60 -5.08 3.83
C GLY A 140 -4.83 -4.45 4.50
N VAL A 141 -5.53 -5.23 5.33
CA VAL A 141 -6.74 -4.77 6.05
C VAL A 141 -6.41 -3.66 7.06
N PRO A 142 -7.40 -2.87 7.54
CA PRO A 142 -7.15 -1.83 8.54
C PRO A 142 -6.38 -2.34 9.77
N ASN A 143 -5.57 -1.48 10.38
CA ASN A 143 -4.89 -1.74 11.67
C ASN A 143 -3.87 -2.90 11.74
N VAL A 144 -3.52 -3.55 10.63
CA VAL A 144 -2.39 -4.53 10.60
C VAL A 144 -1.01 -3.89 10.75
N GLY A 145 -0.91 -2.56 10.66
CA GLY A 145 0.35 -1.81 10.84
C GLY A 145 1.06 -1.39 9.55
N LYS A 146 0.33 -1.28 8.42
CA LYS A 146 0.88 -0.76 7.15
C LYS A 146 1.59 0.59 7.31
N SER A 147 0.96 1.53 7.99
CA SER A 147 1.50 2.90 8.16
C SER A 147 2.73 2.92 9.06
N ALA A 148 2.77 2.06 10.09
CA ALA A 148 3.98 1.86 10.91
C ALA A 148 5.13 1.29 10.07
N LEU A 149 4.84 0.30 9.21
CA LEU A 149 5.81 -0.28 8.29
C LEU A 149 6.37 0.78 7.33
N ILE A 150 5.51 1.55 6.67
CA ILE A 150 5.88 2.63 5.75
C ILE A 150 6.76 3.67 6.46
N ASN A 151 6.37 4.10 7.66
CA ASN A 151 7.13 5.09 8.42
C ASN A 151 8.52 4.59 8.82
N SER A 152 8.65 3.32 9.21
CA SER A 152 9.95 2.73 9.54
C SER A 152 10.83 2.54 8.31
N ILE A 153 10.27 2.14 7.17
CA ILE A 153 11.01 2.10 5.89
C ILE A 153 11.50 3.50 5.53
N HIS A 154 10.63 4.51 5.63
CA HIS A 154 10.99 5.90 5.33
C HIS A 154 12.10 6.43 6.24
N ARG A 155 12.06 6.09 7.54
CA ARG A 155 13.15 6.43 8.48
C ARG A 155 14.48 5.81 8.06
N ILE A 156 14.48 4.53 7.68
CA ILE A 156 15.70 3.85 7.22
C ILE A 156 16.20 4.44 5.90
N ALA A 157 15.30 4.70 4.94
CA ALA A 157 15.64 5.31 3.67
C ALA A 157 16.31 6.68 3.87
N ASN A 158 15.76 7.55 4.72
CA ASN A 158 16.34 8.86 5.02
C ASN A 158 17.71 8.76 5.71
N SER A 159 17.91 7.74 6.56
CA SER A 159 19.23 7.52 7.18
C SER A 159 20.30 7.09 6.18
N ARG A 160 19.92 6.34 5.12
CA ARG A 160 20.82 5.88 4.06
C ARG A 160 21.02 6.91 2.96
N PHE A 161 20.00 7.69 2.67
CA PHE A 161 19.96 8.69 1.61
C PHE A 161 19.31 9.97 2.17
N PRO A 162 20.08 10.83 2.86
CA PRO A 162 19.54 12.08 3.38
C PRO A 162 19.08 12.96 2.22
N VAL A 163 17.79 13.24 2.17
CA VAL A 163 17.18 14.19 1.23
C VAL A 163 16.92 15.48 2.01
N ASN A 164 17.29 16.64 1.45
CA ASN A 164 17.12 17.95 2.08
C ASN A 164 15.65 18.44 2.15
N ASP A 165 14.68 17.58 1.83
CA ASP A 165 13.26 17.93 1.80
C ASP A 165 12.54 17.65 3.13
N LYS A 166 11.51 18.44 3.43
CA LYS A 166 10.66 18.27 4.61
C LYS A 166 10.04 16.85 4.64
N ILE A 167 10.36 16.10 5.69
CA ILE A 167 9.91 14.72 5.92
C ILE A 167 8.39 14.68 6.12
N LYS A 168 7.62 14.23 5.12
CA LYS A 168 6.19 13.89 5.28
C LYS A 168 6.06 12.47 5.84
N ARG A 169 5.28 12.28 6.91
CA ARG A 169 5.06 10.97 7.57
C ARG A 169 3.61 10.51 7.38
N ALA A 170 3.37 9.20 7.35
CA ALA A 170 2.02 8.66 7.34
C ALA A 170 1.40 8.78 8.75
N THR A 171 0.16 9.25 8.85
CA THR A 171 -0.58 9.33 10.12
C THR A 171 -0.89 7.92 10.65
N VAL A 172 -0.61 7.67 11.93
CA VAL A 172 -0.83 6.38 12.62
C VAL A 172 -1.75 6.57 13.83
N GLY A 173 -2.67 5.64 14.05
CA GLY A 173 -3.61 5.66 15.17
C GLY A 173 -4.35 4.33 15.32
N PRO A 174 -5.06 4.13 16.45
CA PRO A 174 -5.75 2.87 16.75
C PRO A 174 -7.08 2.70 15.98
N LEU A 175 -7.65 3.80 15.48
CA LEU A 175 -8.91 3.78 14.73
C LEU A 175 -8.70 3.30 13.28
N PRO A 176 -9.58 2.45 12.74
CA PRO A 176 -9.55 2.10 11.33
C PRO A 176 -9.78 3.34 10.46
N GLY A 177 -9.10 3.42 9.32
CA GLY A 177 -9.26 4.54 8.38
C GLY A 177 -8.48 5.82 8.72
N VAL A 178 -7.53 5.79 9.67
CA VAL A 178 -6.64 6.92 9.98
C VAL A 178 -5.73 7.30 8.82
N THR A 179 -5.35 6.32 7.98
CA THR A 179 -4.64 6.57 6.72
C THR A 179 -5.64 6.45 5.58
N GLN A 180 -6.08 7.58 5.04
CA GLN A 180 -7.07 7.66 3.96
C GLN A 180 -6.41 7.84 2.58
N ASP A 181 -5.19 8.39 2.55
CA ASP A 181 -4.46 8.67 1.32
C ASP A 181 -3.43 7.59 0.98
N ILE A 182 -3.33 7.29 -0.31
CA ILE A 182 -2.29 6.43 -0.87
C ILE A 182 -1.09 7.32 -1.21
N ALA A 183 -0.08 7.32 -0.32
CA ALA A 183 1.14 8.12 -0.44
C ALA A 183 2.30 7.30 -1.06
N GLY A 184 3.06 7.93 -1.95
CA GLY A 184 4.30 7.39 -2.52
C GLY A 184 5.53 7.94 -1.78
N TYR A 185 6.52 7.08 -1.53
CA TYR A 185 7.77 7.45 -0.87
C TYR A 185 8.97 6.96 -1.69
N LYS A 186 9.97 7.81 -1.87
CA LYS A 186 11.22 7.45 -2.56
C LYS A 186 12.14 6.73 -1.59
N ALA A 187 12.36 5.43 -1.81
CA ALA A 187 13.20 4.60 -0.92
C ALA A 187 14.66 4.47 -1.38
N LYS A 188 14.95 4.67 -2.66
CA LYS A 188 16.29 4.57 -3.26
C LYS A 188 16.37 5.41 -4.54
N SER A 189 17.52 6.03 -4.81
CA SER A 189 17.81 6.68 -6.09
C SER A 189 19.06 6.03 -6.69
N LYS A 190 19.00 5.57 -7.94
CA LYS A 190 20.23 5.45 -8.73
C LYS A 190 20.70 6.88 -9.00
N GLY A 191 21.91 7.23 -8.58
CA GLY A 191 22.58 8.42 -9.08
C GLY A 191 22.89 8.16 -10.55
N TYR A 192 22.12 8.75 -11.46
CA TYR A 192 22.57 8.86 -12.84
C TYR A 192 23.70 9.88 -12.85
N ALA A 193 24.95 9.39 -12.86
CA ALA A 193 26.11 10.18 -13.23
C ALA A 193 25.94 10.59 -14.71
N GLY A 194 25.28 11.72 -14.96
CA GLY A 194 25.01 12.19 -16.32
C GLY A 194 23.82 13.13 -16.49
N ALA A 195 23.00 13.39 -15.47
CA ALA A 195 21.96 14.41 -15.59
C ALA A 195 22.57 15.81 -15.43
N ARG A 196 22.92 16.44 -16.56
CA ARG A 196 23.12 17.90 -16.66
C ARG A 196 22.02 18.57 -15.85
N GLN A 197 22.41 19.40 -14.88
CA GLN A 197 21.51 20.26 -14.14
C GLN A 197 20.64 21.01 -15.15
N TYR A 198 19.36 20.68 -15.19
CA TYR A 198 18.37 21.46 -15.91
C TYR A 198 18.17 22.75 -15.10
N GLN A 199 18.98 23.77 -15.38
CA GLN A 199 18.71 25.12 -14.90
C GLN A 199 17.48 25.63 -15.68
N PRO A 200 16.37 26.00 -15.01
CA PRO A 200 15.27 26.63 -15.71
C PRO A 200 15.76 27.96 -16.29
N ASN A 201 15.63 28.10 -17.60
CA ASN A 201 15.94 29.31 -18.38
C ASN A 201 15.43 30.56 -17.65
N GLN A 202 16.36 31.40 -17.17
CA GLN A 202 16.08 32.81 -16.93
C GLN A 202 15.86 33.47 -18.29
N ARG A 203 14.60 33.60 -18.70
CA ARG A 203 14.23 34.44 -19.84
C ARG A 203 14.39 35.91 -19.44
N GLY A 204 15.42 36.54 -20.01
CA GLY A 204 15.33 37.84 -20.67
C GLY A 204 15.08 39.08 -19.80
N GLY A 205 16.11 39.57 -19.12
CA GLY A 205 16.23 40.99 -18.81
C GLY A 205 17.13 41.66 -19.83
N GLY A 206 16.55 42.27 -20.87
CA GLY A 206 17.30 43.06 -21.84
C GLY A 206 17.81 44.37 -21.22
N PRO A 207 18.95 44.92 -21.69
CA PRO A 207 19.48 46.17 -21.20
C PRO A 207 18.66 47.33 -21.78
N ASN A 208 18.06 48.17 -20.93
CA ASN A 208 17.55 49.46 -21.39
C ASN A 208 18.44 50.59 -20.87
N SER A 209 19.20 51.14 -21.80
CA SER A 209 19.89 52.42 -21.78
C SER A 209 18.97 53.57 -21.37
N GLY A 210 19.51 54.55 -20.63
CA GLY A 210 18.76 55.69 -20.13
C GLY A 210 18.36 56.75 -21.16
N ARG A 211 17.55 57.71 -20.69
CA ARG A 211 17.47 59.15 -21.02
C ARG A 211 16.25 59.73 -20.27
N GLY A 212 16.47 60.75 -19.43
CA GLY A 212 15.89 62.11 -19.56
C GLY A 212 14.41 62.18 -19.16
N GLY A 213 13.90 63.06 -18.31
CA GLY A 213 14.36 64.34 -17.78
C GLY A 213 13.10 65.16 -17.54
N ALA A 214 12.99 65.80 -16.36
CA ALA A 214 12.22 67.00 -16.01
C ALA A 214 12.20 67.10 -14.48
#